data_AF-A0A1L9V4V1-F1
#
_entry.id   AF-A0A1L9V4V1-F1
#
_cell.length_a   1.000
_cell.length_b   1.000
_cell.length_c   1.000
_cell.angle_alpha   90.00
_cell.angle_beta   90.00
_cell.angle_gamma   90.00
#
_symmetry.space_group_name_H-M   'P 1'
#
loop_
_entity.id
_entity.type
_entity.pdbx_description
1 polymer ?
#
loop_
_entity_poly.entity_id
_entity_poly.type
_entity_poly.pdbx_seq_one_letter_code
_entity_poly.pdbx_strand_id
1 'polypeptide(L)'
;MDIPIELIVYVFANISPPDVLSLAATCRKHCDVWQQHTNTIYNLISHTIQCEHDARRLLADQGILPVESAMTVPGFLQLRRNAHVIEKIVDKFGYKFIVPICCHLVDPVDYGFYGGGPRPPYLTPTERPRFIRIVYRIWELFLLSSDARHQRLKSYKMKDLLSLEDIGPGYEPQPIDVITSVIMAEEEQPNGIGLAIPKIDYKIYVDEILNKVRDAIDHASQYAYGCSYQEFHGWDEGGWWRGPISLVDDCHPIFKDILINAEDTIGERWVPVDEVWYDTSDGEIMD
;
A
#
# COMPACT_ATOMS: atom_id res chain seq x y z
N MET A 1 -30.49 -29.43 -18.27
CA MET A 1 -29.40 -30.10 -17.53
C MET A 1 -28.77 -29.04 -16.64
N ASP A 2 -28.79 -29.26 -15.34
CA ASP A 2 -28.23 -28.30 -14.39
C ASP A 2 -26.71 -28.44 -14.30
N ILE A 3 -25.99 -27.31 -14.34
CA ILE A 3 -24.53 -27.29 -14.16
C ILE A 3 -24.21 -27.74 -12.72
N PRO A 4 -23.31 -28.70 -12.49
CA PRO A 4 -22.82 -29.09 -11.16
C PRO A 4 -22.23 -27.92 -10.37
N ILE A 5 -22.38 -27.94 -9.03
CA ILE A 5 -21.90 -26.85 -8.15
C ILE A 5 -20.37 -26.72 -8.25
N GLU A 6 -19.68 -27.84 -8.37
CA GLU A 6 -18.22 -27.92 -8.48
C GLU A 6 -17.72 -27.15 -9.70
N LEU A 7 -18.45 -27.23 -10.83
CA LEU A 7 -18.12 -26.47 -12.02
C LEU A 7 -18.37 -24.97 -11.83
N ILE A 8 -19.40 -24.58 -11.08
CA ILE A 8 -19.67 -23.17 -10.79
C ILE A 8 -18.57 -22.59 -9.88
N VAL A 9 -18.18 -23.31 -8.83
CA VAL A 9 -17.06 -22.93 -7.95
C VAL A 9 -15.75 -22.85 -8.74
N TYR A 10 -15.50 -23.80 -9.65
CA TYR A 10 -14.35 -23.76 -10.53
C TYR A 10 -14.34 -22.50 -11.43
N VAL A 11 -15.49 -22.10 -11.98
CA VAL A 11 -15.58 -20.85 -12.75
C VAL A 11 -15.28 -19.63 -11.86
N PHE A 12 -15.85 -19.56 -10.65
CA PHE A 12 -15.54 -18.50 -9.69
C PHE A 12 -14.04 -18.43 -9.34
N ALA A 13 -13.36 -19.58 -9.30
CA ALA A 13 -11.93 -19.67 -8.99
C ALA A 13 -11.00 -19.20 -10.10
N ASN A 14 -11.50 -19.01 -11.33
CA ASN A 14 -10.71 -18.65 -12.51
C ASN A 14 -11.07 -17.25 -13.06
N ILE A 15 -11.79 -16.44 -12.30
CA ILE A 15 -12.14 -15.07 -12.67
C ILE A 15 -11.55 -14.08 -11.66
N SER A 16 -11.42 -12.82 -12.09
CA SER A 16 -10.87 -11.78 -11.24
C SER A 16 -11.81 -11.48 -10.05
N PRO A 17 -11.29 -11.00 -8.90
CA PRO A 17 -12.12 -10.66 -7.75
C PRO A 17 -13.27 -9.66 -8.07
N PRO A 18 -13.09 -8.63 -8.93
CA PRO A 18 -14.19 -7.80 -9.40
C PRO A 18 -15.31 -8.56 -10.12
N ASP A 19 -14.97 -9.59 -10.90
CA ASP A 19 -15.91 -10.35 -11.73
C ASP A 19 -16.71 -11.38 -10.92
N VAL A 20 -16.22 -11.82 -9.76
CA VAL A 20 -16.93 -12.74 -8.85
C VAL A 20 -18.31 -12.20 -8.51
N LEU A 21 -18.41 -10.93 -8.11
CA LEU A 21 -19.71 -10.34 -7.74
C LEU A 21 -20.63 -10.18 -8.96
N SER A 22 -20.06 -9.85 -10.12
CA SER A 22 -20.80 -9.77 -11.38
C SER A 22 -21.40 -11.13 -11.76
N LEU A 23 -20.61 -12.20 -11.67
CA LEU A 23 -21.08 -13.56 -11.92
C LEU A 23 -22.15 -13.99 -10.90
N ALA A 24 -21.93 -13.73 -9.61
CA ALA A 24 -22.90 -14.03 -8.56
C ALA A 24 -24.24 -13.32 -8.78
N ALA A 25 -24.22 -12.10 -9.33
CA ALA A 25 -25.41 -11.31 -9.63
C ALA A 25 -26.21 -11.80 -10.86
N THR A 26 -25.65 -12.65 -11.72
CA THR A 26 -26.33 -13.10 -12.96
C THR A 26 -27.57 -13.96 -12.72
N CYS A 27 -27.58 -14.81 -11.69
CA CYS A 27 -28.73 -15.64 -11.35
C CYS A 27 -28.72 -16.09 -9.88
N ARG A 28 -29.89 -16.52 -9.38
CA ARG A 28 -30.06 -16.97 -7.98
C ARG A 28 -29.12 -18.12 -7.62
N LYS A 29 -28.96 -19.11 -8.51
CA LYS A 29 -28.08 -20.26 -8.28
C LYS A 29 -26.62 -19.85 -8.07
N HIS A 30 -26.10 -18.91 -8.89
CA HIS A 30 -24.73 -18.41 -8.72
C HIS A 30 -24.56 -17.61 -7.43
N CYS A 31 -25.55 -16.80 -7.07
CA CYS A 31 -25.58 -16.09 -5.80
C CYS A 31 -25.55 -17.06 -4.61
N ASP A 32 -26.39 -18.10 -4.62
CA ASP A 32 -26.46 -19.11 -3.56
C ASP A 32 -25.13 -19.87 -3.43
N VAL A 33 -24.55 -20.32 -4.56
CA VAL A 33 -23.24 -20.98 -4.57
C VAL A 33 -22.14 -20.06 -4.04
N TRP A 34 -22.10 -18.81 -4.48
CA TRP A 34 -21.12 -17.84 -3.99
C TRP A 34 -21.24 -17.63 -2.48
N GLN A 35 -22.45 -17.45 -1.94
CA GLN A 35 -22.66 -17.25 -0.51
C GLN A 35 -22.28 -18.48 0.32
N GLN A 36 -22.60 -19.68 -0.16
CA GLN A 36 -22.29 -20.94 0.55
C GLN A 36 -20.80 -21.30 0.49
N HIS A 37 -20.11 -20.90 -0.57
CA HIS A 37 -18.71 -21.28 -0.82
C HIS A 37 -17.74 -20.07 -0.83
N THR A 38 -18.11 -18.95 -0.19
CA THR A 38 -17.31 -17.70 -0.24
C THR A 38 -15.87 -17.92 0.20
N ASN A 39 -15.63 -18.62 1.31
CA ASN A 39 -14.29 -18.88 1.79
C ASN A 39 -13.46 -19.73 0.82
N THR A 40 -14.06 -20.77 0.23
CA THR A 40 -13.39 -21.61 -0.77
C THR A 40 -13.05 -20.81 -2.02
N ILE A 41 -14.00 -20.04 -2.54
CA ILE A 41 -13.79 -19.17 -3.71
C ILE A 41 -12.69 -18.15 -3.43
N TYR A 42 -12.74 -17.50 -2.27
CA TYR A 42 -11.74 -16.54 -1.84
C TYR A 42 -10.34 -17.14 -1.81
N ASN A 43 -10.16 -18.30 -1.16
CA ASN A 43 -8.85 -18.96 -1.07
C ASN A 43 -8.30 -19.35 -2.46
N LEU A 44 -9.18 -19.61 -3.42
CA LEU A 44 -8.76 -19.95 -4.79
C LEU A 44 -8.32 -18.71 -5.57
N ILE A 45 -8.85 -17.53 -5.28
CA ILE A 45 -8.52 -16.29 -6.00
C ILE A 45 -7.63 -15.33 -5.21
N SER A 46 -7.31 -15.62 -3.94
CA SER A 46 -6.60 -14.70 -3.04
C SER A 46 -5.25 -14.26 -3.60
N HIS A 47 -4.55 -15.16 -4.32
CA HIS A 47 -3.29 -14.88 -5.01
C HIS A 47 -3.41 -13.82 -6.11
N THR A 48 -4.61 -13.56 -6.62
CA THR A 48 -4.86 -12.49 -7.62
C THR A 48 -5.12 -11.13 -6.98
N ILE A 49 -5.26 -11.07 -5.65
CA ILE A 49 -5.54 -9.83 -4.91
C ILE A 49 -4.20 -9.17 -4.58
N GLN A 50 -3.98 -8.00 -5.19
CA GLN A 50 -2.77 -7.22 -4.93
C GLN A 50 -2.67 -6.83 -3.45
N CYS A 51 -1.54 -7.19 -2.83
CA CYS A 51 -1.29 -6.97 -1.40
C CYS A 51 -2.38 -7.57 -0.50
N GLU A 52 -2.80 -8.80 -0.78
CA GLU A 52 -3.88 -9.50 -0.05
C GLU A 52 -3.74 -9.41 1.47
N HIS A 53 -2.54 -9.60 2.00
CA HIS A 53 -2.30 -9.56 3.43
C HIS A 53 -2.56 -8.17 4.05
N ASP A 54 -2.10 -7.08 3.41
CA ASP A 54 -2.40 -5.71 3.85
C ASP A 54 -3.89 -5.38 3.67
N ALA A 55 -4.52 -5.89 2.61
CA ALA A 55 -5.95 -5.72 2.37
C ALA A 55 -6.80 -6.44 3.44
N ARG A 56 -6.41 -7.64 3.87
CA ARG A 56 -7.02 -8.37 4.99
C ARG A 56 -6.80 -7.68 6.33
N ARG A 57 -5.61 -7.14 6.55
CA ARG A 57 -5.31 -6.33 7.74
C ARG A 57 -6.22 -5.11 7.83
N LEU A 58 -6.44 -4.42 6.72
CA LEU A 58 -7.40 -3.31 6.66
C LEU A 58 -8.82 -3.76 7.05
N LEU A 59 -9.30 -4.93 6.60
CA LEU A 59 -10.60 -5.47 7.02
C LEU A 59 -10.69 -5.71 8.54
N ALA A 60 -9.60 -6.16 9.15
CA ALA A 60 -9.53 -6.38 10.59
C ALA A 60 -9.58 -5.06 11.36
N ASP A 61 -8.84 -4.05 10.90
CA ASP A 61 -8.84 -2.72 11.51
C ASP A 61 -10.16 -1.97 11.30
N GLN A 62 -10.92 -2.29 10.25
CA GLN A 62 -12.31 -1.86 10.05
C GLN A 62 -13.31 -2.61 10.96
N GLY A 63 -12.88 -3.62 11.71
CA GLY A 63 -13.74 -4.44 12.56
C GLY A 63 -14.64 -5.41 11.80
N ILE A 64 -14.36 -5.67 10.51
CA ILE A 64 -15.20 -6.49 9.64
C ILE A 64 -14.84 -7.96 9.76
N LEU A 65 -13.55 -8.28 9.74
CA LEU A 65 -13.07 -9.66 9.73
C LEU A 65 -11.66 -9.77 10.34
N PRO A 66 -11.43 -10.61 11.36
CA PRO A 66 -10.07 -10.85 11.87
C PRO A 66 -9.13 -11.36 10.78
N VAL A 67 -7.85 -10.96 10.84
CA VAL A 67 -6.84 -11.23 9.79
C VAL A 67 -6.80 -12.71 9.41
N GLU A 68 -6.71 -13.63 10.38
CA GLU A 68 -6.54 -15.07 10.14
C GLU A 68 -7.87 -15.87 10.05
N SER A 69 -9.01 -15.19 9.93
CA SER A 69 -10.32 -15.87 9.92
C SER A 69 -10.81 -16.25 8.52
N ALA A 70 -11.71 -17.22 8.42
CA ALA A 70 -12.31 -17.61 7.14
C ALA A 70 -13.06 -16.42 6.49
N MET A 71 -12.91 -16.26 5.18
CA MET A 71 -13.56 -15.17 4.46
C MET A 71 -15.09 -15.32 4.47
N THR A 72 -15.79 -14.26 4.86
CA THR A 72 -17.26 -14.18 4.89
C THR A 72 -17.79 -13.35 3.72
N VAL A 73 -19.08 -13.48 3.41
CA VAL A 73 -19.75 -12.65 2.37
C VAL A 73 -19.56 -11.15 2.64
N PRO A 74 -19.83 -10.62 3.86
CA PRO A 74 -19.57 -9.21 4.17
C PRO A 74 -18.09 -8.83 4.03
N GLY A 75 -17.18 -9.69 4.49
CA GLY A 75 -15.73 -9.47 4.34
C GLY A 75 -15.30 -9.35 2.89
N PHE A 76 -15.79 -10.24 2.01
CA PHE A 76 -15.47 -10.21 0.58
C PHE A 76 -16.03 -8.96 -0.10
N LEU A 77 -17.27 -8.58 0.22
CA LEU A 77 -17.88 -7.36 -0.31
C LEU A 77 -17.09 -6.11 0.11
N GLN A 78 -16.65 -6.05 1.37
CA GLN A 78 -15.84 -4.96 1.87
C GLN A 78 -14.44 -4.95 1.21
N LEU A 79 -13.82 -6.12 1.04
CA LEU A 79 -12.53 -6.26 0.37
C LEU A 79 -12.59 -5.68 -1.05
N ARG A 80 -13.62 -6.05 -1.82
CA ARG A 80 -13.85 -5.55 -3.17
C ARG A 80 -14.05 -4.04 -3.20
N ARG A 81 -14.76 -3.49 -2.20
CA ARG A 81 -14.93 -2.04 -2.06
C ARG A 81 -13.60 -1.35 -1.77
N ASN A 82 -12.84 -1.84 -0.79
CA ASN A 82 -11.52 -1.31 -0.47
C ASN A 82 -10.62 -1.32 -1.72
N ALA A 83 -10.56 -2.44 -2.45
CA ALA A 83 -9.82 -2.54 -3.71
C ALA A 83 -10.28 -1.49 -4.74
N HIS A 84 -11.58 -1.28 -4.91
CA HIS A 84 -12.10 -0.22 -5.80
C HIS A 84 -11.67 1.20 -5.41
N VAL A 85 -11.59 1.49 -4.10
CA VAL A 85 -11.05 2.78 -3.61
C VAL A 85 -9.56 2.89 -3.91
N ILE A 86 -8.80 1.82 -3.69
CA ILE A 86 -7.37 1.76 -4.02
C ILE A 86 -7.15 2.00 -5.52
N GLU A 87 -7.92 1.39 -6.40
CA GLU A 87 -7.84 1.63 -7.85
C GLU A 87 -8.02 3.12 -8.20
N LYS A 88 -9.03 3.78 -7.60
CA LYS A 88 -9.23 5.22 -7.77
C LYS A 88 -8.04 6.05 -7.28
N ILE A 89 -7.42 5.64 -6.17
CA ILE A 89 -6.21 6.30 -5.63
C ILE A 89 -5.05 6.12 -6.61
N VAL A 90 -4.83 4.90 -7.12
CA VAL A 90 -3.78 4.60 -8.09
C VAL A 90 -3.96 5.43 -9.37
N ASP A 91 -5.17 5.48 -9.93
CA ASP A 91 -5.45 6.26 -11.14
C ASP A 91 -5.18 7.75 -10.92
N LYS A 92 -5.67 8.30 -9.80
CA LYS A 92 -5.49 9.71 -9.46
C LYS A 92 -4.03 10.04 -9.14
N PHE A 93 -3.30 9.11 -8.54
CA PHE A 93 -1.87 9.25 -8.27
C PHE A 93 -1.07 9.23 -9.57
N GLY A 94 -1.34 8.27 -10.46
CA GLY A 94 -0.74 8.20 -11.78
C GLY A 94 -0.91 9.52 -12.55
N TYR A 95 -2.14 10.04 -12.59
CA TYR A 95 -2.43 11.29 -13.27
C TYR A 95 -1.81 12.53 -12.62
N LYS A 96 -1.87 12.66 -11.28
CA LYS A 96 -1.40 13.87 -10.58
C LYS A 96 0.09 13.88 -10.25
N PHE A 97 0.76 12.74 -10.22
CA PHE A 97 2.16 12.60 -9.79
C PHE A 97 3.03 11.99 -10.86
N ILE A 98 2.71 10.78 -11.31
CA ILE A 98 3.59 10.06 -12.23
C ILE A 98 3.64 10.75 -13.59
N VAL A 99 2.51 11.20 -14.14
CA VAL A 99 2.47 11.92 -15.41
C VAL A 99 3.31 13.21 -15.35
N PRO A 100 3.14 14.12 -14.37
CA PRO A 100 4.02 15.28 -14.23
C PRO A 100 5.49 14.93 -14.10
N ILE A 101 5.84 13.94 -13.28
CA ILE A 101 7.24 13.49 -13.13
C ILE A 101 7.77 13.06 -14.50
N CYS A 102 7.06 12.21 -15.26
CA CYS A 102 7.54 11.72 -16.55
C CYS A 102 7.58 12.78 -17.65
N CYS A 103 6.66 13.74 -17.65
CA CYS A 103 6.53 14.77 -18.68
C CYS A 103 7.36 16.04 -18.38
N HIS A 104 7.76 16.27 -17.13
CA HIS A 104 8.43 17.49 -16.68
C HIS A 104 9.84 17.26 -16.11
N LEU A 105 10.51 16.14 -16.38
CA LEU A 105 11.98 16.04 -16.26
C LEU A 105 12.63 16.94 -17.33
N VAL A 106 12.53 18.25 -17.13
CA VAL A 106 13.14 19.29 -17.98
C VAL A 106 14.56 19.60 -17.48
N ASP A 107 14.86 19.29 -16.22
CA ASP A 107 16.20 19.44 -15.64
C ASP A 107 17.07 18.20 -15.98
N PRO A 108 18.22 18.38 -16.66
CA PRO A 108 19.19 17.31 -16.88
C PRO A 108 19.63 16.58 -15.60
N VAL A 109 19.55 17.25 -14.44
CA VAL A 109 19.86 16.65 -13.13
C VAL A 109 18.84 15.56 -12.76
N ASP A 110 17.56 15.76 -13.12
CA ASP A 110 16.49 14.78 -12.88
C ASP A 110 16.62 13.54 -13.76
N TYR A 111 17.15 13.70 -14.97
CA TYR A 111 17.42 12.59 -15.88
C TYR A 111 18.40 11.59 -15.26
N GLY A 112 19.47 12.05 -14.60
CA GLY A 112 20.44 11.15 -13.96
C GLY A 112 19.87 10.37 -12.78
N PHE A 113 18.95 10.97 -12.02
CA PHE A 113 18.38 10.39 -10.80
C PHE A 113 17.41 9.23 -11.11
N TYR A 114 16.63 9.34 -12.18
CA TYR A 114 15.67 8.32 -12.62
C TYR A 114 16.22 7.45 -13.77
N GLY A 115 17.52 7.12 -13.74
CA GLY A 115 18.12 6.17 -14.68
C GLY A 115 18.24 6.63 -16.14
N GLY A 116 17.92 7.89 -16.45
CA GLY A 116 18.15 8.54 -17.74
C GLY A 116 17.22 8.09 -18.88
N GLY A 117 16.32 7.14 -18.62
CA GLY A 117 15.36 6.64 -19.59
C GLY A 117 14.02 7.39 -19.54
N PRO A 118 13.31 7.53 -20.68
CA PRO A 118 11.92 7.95 -20.64
C PRO A 118 11.08 6.93 -19.88
N ARG A 119 10.47 7.37 -18.78
CA ARG A 119 9.65 6.56 -17.90
C ARG A 119 8.18 6.52 -18.38
N PRO A 120 7.46 5.39 -18.22
CA PRO A 120 6.05 5.33 -18.57
C PRO A 120 5.21 6.28 -17.69
N PRO A 121 4.15 6.91 -18.24
CA PRO A 121 3.28 7.84 -17.50
C PRO A 121 2.29 7.13 -16.55
N TYR A 122 2.70 5.99 -15.98
CA TYR A 122 1.92 5.16 -15.07
C TYR A 122 2.88 4.38 -14.16
N LEU A 123 2.38 3.89 -13.02
CA LEU A 123 3.14 2.97 -12.17
C LEU A 123 3.44 1.69 -12.93
N THR A 124 4.70 1.27 -12.95
CA THR A 124 5.10 0.01 -13.56
C THR A 124 4.46 -1.16 -12.79
N PRO A 125 4.46 -2.38 -13.38
CA PRO A 125 3.95 -3.56 -12.69
C PRO A 125 4.57 -3.76 -11.30
N THR A 126 5.86 -3.45 -11.11
CA THR A 126 6.62 -3.62 -9.86
C THR A 126 6.42 -2.49 -8.85
N GLU A 127 6.11 -1.28 -9.31
CA GLU A 127 5.87 -0.13 -8.43
C GLU A 127 4.45 -0.10 -7.89
N ARG A 128 3.49 -0.49 -8.73
CA ARG A 128 2.08 -0.54 -8.38
C ARG A 128 1.81 -1.27 -7.06
N PRO A 129 2.29 -2.51 -6.81
CA PRO A 129 2.07 -3.19 -5.54
C PRO A 129 2.78 -2.50 -4.36
N ARG A 130 3.93 -1.84 -4.56
CA ARG A 130 4.58 -1.04 -3.51
C ARG A 130 3.69 0.14 -3.11
N PHE A 131 3.16 0.87 -4.09
CA PHE A 131 2.24 1.98 -3.83
C PHE A 131 0.96 1.51 -3.14
N ILE A 132 0.30 0.47 -3.66
CA ILE A 132 -0.93 -0.09 -3.07
C ILE A 132 -0.73 -0.47 -1.61
N ARG A 133 0.39 -1.10 -1.28
CA ARG A 133 0.77 -1.45 0.10
C ARG A 133 0.87 -0.22 1.00
N ILE A 134 1.52 0.84 0.52
CA ILE A 134 1.64 2.10 1.27
C ILE A 134 0.25 2.69 1.51
N VAL A 135 -0.62 2.71 0.49
CA VAL A 135 -1.98 3.22 0.62
C VAL A 135 -2.79 2.42 1.65
N TYR A 136 -2.74 1.08 1.62
CA TYR A 136 -3.39 0.25 2.64
C TYR A 136 -2.92 0.60 4.04
N ARG A 137 -1.60 0.76 4.23
CA ARG A 137 -0.98 1.09 5.52
C ARG A 137 -1.36 2.47 6.04
N ILE A 138 -1.39 3.46 5.16
CA ILE A 138 -1.87 4.80 5.52
C ILE A 138 -3.33 4.72 5.96
N TRP A 139 -4.16 3.98 5.22
CA TRP A 139 -5.58 3.84 5.51
C TRP A 139 -5.83 3.15 6.86
N GLU A 140 -5.15 2.05 7.17
CA GLU A 140 -5.26 1.42 8.50
C GLU A 140 -4.82 2.36 9.63
N LEU A 141 -3.76 3.15 9.45
CA LEU A 141 -3.29 4.07 10.49
C LEU A 141 -4.33 5.15 10.81
N PHE A 142 -5.14 5.58 9.84
CA PHE A 142 -6.28 6.47 10.09
C PHE A 142 -7.43 5.81 10.85
N LEU A 143 -7.60 4.49 10.75
CA LEU A 143 -8.64 3.74 11.48
C LEU A 143 -8.28 3.47 12.95
N LEU A 144 -6.99 3.38 13.25
CA LEU A 144 -6.50 3.06 14.59
C LEU A 144 -6.59 4.25 15.55
N SER A 145 -6.82 3.94 16.83
CA SER A 145 -6.63 4.90 17.92
C SER A 145 -5.17 5.33 18.01
N SER A 146 -4.88 6.46 18.67
CA SER A 146 -3.51 6.98 18.80
C SER A 146 -2.54 5.94 19.39
N ASP A 147 -2.95 5.24 20.46
CA ASP A 147 -2.14 4.18 21.08
C ASP A 147 -1.94 2.98 20.16
N ALA A 148 -3.01 2.50 19.52
CA ALA A 148 -2.95 1.35 18.62
C ALA A 148 -2.09 1.65 17.37
N ARG A 149 -2.19 2.87 16.85
CA ARG A 149 -1.37 3.39 15.75
C ARG A 149 0.10 3.41 16.15
N HIS A 150 0.43 3.91 17.34
CA HIS A 150 1.81 3.92 17.82
C HIS A 150 2.39 2.49 17.97
N GLN A 151 1.59 1.54 18.46
CA GLN A 151 2.00 0.14 18.51
C GLN A 151 2.18 -0.47 17.12
N ARG A 152 1.30 -0.13 16.16
CA ARG A 152 1.41 -0.56 14.76
C ARG A 152 2.69 -0.05 14.12
N LEU A 153 3.02 1.22 14.29
CA LEU A 153 4.26 1.82 13.77
C LEU A 153 5.51 1.15 14.35
N LYS A 154 5.49 0.74 15.63
CA LYS A 154 6.59 -0.01 16.23
C LYS A 154 6.79 -1.41 15.66
N SER A 155 5.75 -2.00 15.08
CA SER A 155 5.85 -3.32 14.45
C SER A 155 6.37 -3.27 13.00
N TYR A 156 6.48 -2.07 12.43
CA TYR A 156 6.96 -1.87 11.08
C TYR A 156 8.48 -1.95 11.00
N LYS A 157 8.98 -2.50 9.89
CA LYS A 157 10.41 -2.47 9.59
C LYS A 157 10.80 -1.12 9.02
N MET A 158 12.10 -0.83 8.99
CA MET A 158 12.61 0.42 8.42
C MET A 158 12.12 0.66 6.98
N LYS A 159 12.09 -0.39 6.14
CA LYS A 159 11.49 -0.34 4.79
C LYS A 159 10.10 0.29 4.79
N ASP A 160 9.24 -0.12 5.71
CA ASP A 160 7.85 0.31 5.77
C ASP A 160 7.73 1.74 6.27
N LEU A 161 8.52 2.10 7.28
CA LEU A 161 8.54 3.43 7.87
C LEU A 161 9.02 4.47 6.86
N LEU A 162 10.12 4.20 6.15
CA LEU A 162 10.59 5.09 5.10
C LEU A 162 9.59 5.20 3.96
N SER A 163 8.98 4.08 3.52
CA SER A 163 7.93 4.14 2.49
C SER A 163 6.71 4.97 2.90
N LEU A 164 6.37 5.02 4.19
CA LEU A 164 5.30 5.88 4.69
C LEU A 164 5.70 7.36 4.70
N GLU A 165 6.94 7.67 5.07
CA GLU A 165 7.47 9.03 5.03
C GLU A 165 7.61 9.56 3.60
N ASP A 166 7.99 8.69 2.66
CA ASP A 166 8.27 8.99 1.25
C ASP A 166 7.03 9.41 0.45
N ILE A 167 5.83 9.08 0.94
CA ILE A 167 4.52 9.54 0.43
C ILE A 167 4.07 10.85 1.11
N GLY A 168 4.87 11.35 2.05
CA GLY A 168 4.67 12.59 2.80
C GLY A 168 5.12 13.86 2.06
N PRO A 169 5.51 14.92 2.81
CA PRO A 169 5.68 16.25 2.26
C PRO A 169 6.97 16.40 1.45
N GLY A 170 6.86 16.98 0.25
CA GLY A 170 7.99 17.37 -0.59
C GLY A 170 7.56 18.35 -1.68
N TYR A 171 6.73 17.88 -2.62
CA TYR A 171 6.20 18.70 -3.72
C TYR A 171 4.68 18.79 -3.65
N GLU A 172 4.10 19.92 -4.08
CA GLU A 172 2.65 20.07 -4.23
C GLU A 172 2.20 19.67 -5.65
N PRO A 173 1.07 18.95 -5.80
CA PRO A 173 0.28 18.33 -4.73
C PRO A 173 1.10 17.23 -4.02
N GLN A 174 0.80 16.85 -2.77
CA GLN A 174 1.50 15.76 -2.08
C GLN A 174 0.80 14.40 -2.31
N PRO A 175 1.54 13.27 -2.39
CA PRO A 175 0.91 11.96 -2.62
C PRO A 175 -0.20 11.64 -1.62
N ILE A 176 -0.01 12.03 -0.36
CA ILE A 176 -1.02 11.91 0.69
C ILE A 176 -2.32 12.67 0.38
N ASP A 177 -2.29 13.80 -0.31
CA ASP A 177 -3.49 14.57 -0.68
C ASP A 177 -4.36 13.78 -1.64
N VAL A 178 -3.75 12.97 -2.52
CA VAL A 178 -4.49 12.07 -3.41
C VAL A 178 -5.17 10.96 -2.62
N ILE A 179 -4.43 10.32 -1.72
CA ILE A 179 -4.94 9.22 -0.89
C ILE A 179 -6.13 9.70 -0.06
N THR A 180 -5.92 10.77 0.70
CA THR A 180 -6.92 11.33 1.62
C THR A 180 -8.15 11.83 0.88
N SER A 181 -7.97 12.59 -0.21
CA SER A 181 -9.12 13.13 -0.96
C SER A 181 -10.00 12.07 -1.62
N VAL A 182 -9.44 10.92 -2.02
CA VAL A 182 -10.25 9.83 -2.58
C VAL A 182 -11.00 9.12 -1.46
N ILE A 183 -10.35 8.80 -0.34
CA ILE A 183 -11.02 8.13 0.78
C ILE A 183 -12.16 9.01 1.33
N MET A 184 -11.94 10.31 1.49
CA MET A 184 -12.98 11.27 1.91
C MET A 184 -14.15 11.32 0.93
N ALA A 185 -13.88 11.33 -0.38
CA ALA A 185 -14.95 11.34 -1.39
C ALA A 185 -15.78 10.05 -1.40
N GLU A 186 -15.22 8.92 -0.95
CA GLU A 186 -15.96 7.68 -0.76
C GLU A 186 -16.78 7.68 0.55
N GLU A 187 -16.32 8.41 1.59
CA GLU A 187 -17.05 8.60 2.86
C GLU A 187 -18.39 9.28 2.63
N GLU A 188 -18.41 10.28 1.75
CA GLU A 188 -19.58 11.11 1.46
C GLU A 188 -20.67 10.38 0.64
N GLN A 189 -20.42 9.16 0.15
CA GLN A 189 -21.37 8.47 -0.71
C GLN A 189 -22.55 7.83 0.07
N PRO A 190 -23.81 8.22 -0.20
CA PRO A 190 -24.99 7.83 0.57
C PRO A 190 -25.36 6.33 0.48
N ASN A 191 -24.69 5.57 -0.39
CA ASN A 191 -24.94 4.13 -0.59
C ASN A 191 -23.97 3.23 0.21
N GLY A 192 -23.09 3.81 1.02
CA GLY A 192 -22.11 3.11 1.83
C GLY A 192 -22.72 2.40 3.04
N ILE A 193 -23.61 1.42 2.83
CA ILE A 193 -24.03 0.53 3.92
C ILE A 193 -22.77 -0.16 4.48
N GLY A 194 -22.38 0.21 5.70
CA GLY A 194 -21.42 -0.49 6.54
C GLY A 194 -19.93 -0.18 6.32
N LEU A 195 -19.58 0.89 5.61
CA LEU A 195 -18.18 1.29 5.47
C LEU A 195 -17.71 2.01 6.75
N ALA A 196 -16.79 1.38 7.48
CA ALA A 196 -15.92 2.10 8.41
C ALA A 196 -14.87 2.85 7.57
N ILE A 197 -15.25 3.98 6.99
CA ILE A 197 -14.28 4.93 6.44
C ILE A 197 -13.86 5.81 7.62
N PRO A 198 -12.55 5.87 7.95
CA PRO A 198 -12.11 6.75 9.00
C PRO A 198 -12.40 8.18 8.57
N LYS A 199 -12.88 9.01 9.51
CA LYS A 199 -12.87 10.45 9.29
C LYS A 199 -11.42 10.88 9.15
N ILE A 200 -11.02 11.20 7.92
CA ILE A 200 -9.66 11.65 7.66
C ILE A 200 -9.55 13.11 8.12
N ASP A 201 -8.61 13.34 9.03
CA ASP A 201 -8.16 14.67 9.41
C ASP A 201 -6.69 14.80 9.02
N TYR A 202 -6.37 15.78 8.17
CA TYR A 202 -5.01 16.06 7.76
C TYR A 202 -4.09 16.37 8.96
N LYS A 203 -4.65 16.92 10.06
CA LYS A 203 -3.89 17.10 11.30
C LYS A 203 -3.49 15.77 11.93
N ILE A 204 -4.36 14.76 11.90
CA ILE A 204 -4.01 13.41 12.37
C ILE A 204 -2.84 12.86 11.54
N TYR A 205 -2.86 13.09 10.21
CA TYR A 205 -1.74 12.68 9.37
C TYR A 205 -0.43 13.33 9.80
N VAL A 206 -0.38 14.66 9.87
CA VAL A 206 0.86 15.37 10.19
C VAL A 206 1.29 15.10 11.63
N ASP A 207 0.40 15.33 12.58
CA ASP A 207 0.75 15.40 14.00
C ASP A 207 0.92 14.01 14.63
N GLU A 208 0.14 13.02 14.18
CA GLU A 208 0.11 11.70 14.81
C GLU A 208 0.62 10.56 13.93
N ILE A 209 0.56 10.65 12.60
CA ILE A 209 1.12 9.62 11.71
C ILE A 209 2.56 9.98 11.36
N LEU A 210 2.78 11.08 10.65
CA LEU A 210 4.09 11.43 10.09
C LEU A 210 5.14 11.69 11.17
N ASN A 211 4.81 12.46 12.22
CA ASN A 211 5.74 12.67 13.33
C ASN A 211 6.08 11.36 14.05
N LYS A 212 5.13 10.43 14.18
CA LYS A 212 5.37 9.13 14.82
C LYS A 212 6.14 8.17 13.92
N VAL A 213 5.97 8.27 12.61
CA VAL A 213 6.82 7.58 11.63
C VAL A 213 8.26 8.06 11.79
N ARG A 214 8.50 9.38 11.86
CA ARG A 214 9.84 9.95 12.09
C ARG A 214 10.45 9.53 13.43
N ASP A 215 9.67 9.55 14.52
CA ASP A 215 10.10 9.04 15.82
C ASP A 215 10.51 7.55 15.72
N ALA A 216 9.75 6.75 14.97
CA ALA A 216 10.03 5.33 14.78
C ALA A 216 11.27 5.09 13.90
N ILE A 217 11.48 5.92 12.87
CA ILE A 217 12.70 5.92 12.04
C ILE A 217 13.90 6.26 12.90
N ASP A 218 13.84 7.33 13.71
CA ASP A 218 14.94 7.71 14.61
C ASP A 218 15.32 6.55 15.55
N HIS A 219 14.32 5.93 16.19
CA HIS A 219 14.56 4.78 17.06
C HIS A 219 15.15 3.58 16.29
N ALA A 220 14.59 3.27 15.11
CA ALA A 220 15.09 2.18 14.28
C ALA A 220 16.51 2.45 13.78
N SER A 221 16.85 3.70 13.42
CA SER A 221 18.18 4.12 12.97
C SER A 221 19.21 4.07 14.09
N GLN A 222 18.83 4.51 15.30
CA GLN A 222 19.70 4.40 16.48
C GLN A 222 19.96 2.95 16.85
N TYR A 223 18.94 2.10 16.79
CA TYR A 223 19.09 0.67 17.04
C TYR A 223 19.98 0.02 15.98
N ALA A 224 19.65 0.25 14.71
CA ALA A 224 20.22 -0.45 13.58
C ALA A 224 21.63 0.06 13.22
N TYR A 225 21.77 1.37 13.07
CA TYR A 225 22.99 2.00 12.55
C TYR A 225 23.77 2.72 13.65
N GLY A 226 23.14 3.04 14.79
CA GLY A 226 23.78 3.84 15.83
C GLY A 226 23.88 5.32 15.49
N CYS A 227 23.02 5.82 14.58
CA CYS A 227 22.95 7.21 14.19
C CYS A 227 21.54 7.78 14.45
N SER A 228 21.46 9.11 14.56
CA SER A 228 20.19 9.84 14.66
C SER A 228 19.44 9.84 13.33
N TYR A 229 18.15 10.17 13.35
CA TYR A 229 17.36 10.42 12.13
C TYR A 229 18.06 11.41 11.18
N GLN A 230 18.62 12.51 11.67
CA GLN A 230 19.26 13.51 10.81
C GLN A 230 20.53 12.99 10.14
N GLU A 231 21.32 12.21 10.87
CA GLU A 231 22.52 11.55 10.32
C GLU A 231 22.16 10.42 9.37
N PHE A 232 21.09 9.68 9.68
CA PHE A 232 20.55 8.66 8.78
C PHE A 232 20.10 9.32 7.47
N HIS A 233 19.39 10.44 7.51
CA HIS A 233 19.06 11.23 6.32
C HIS A 233 20.21 12.09 5.81
N GLY A 234 21.43 11.94 6.34
CA GLY A 234 22.60 12.73 5.94
C GLY A 234 23.01 12.48 4.48
N TRP A 235 22.65 11.33 3.90
CA TRP A 235 22.79 11.08 2.46
C TRP A 235 21.85 11.94 1.60
N ASP A 236 20.86 12.60 2.20
CA ASP A 236 19.98 13.59 1.56
C ASP A 236 20.55 15.00 1.74
N GLU A 237 21.76 15.27 1.25
CA GLU A 237 22.43 16.59 1.37
C GLU A 237 21.64 17.77 0.76
N GLY A 238 20.46 17.53 0.19
CA GLY A 238 19.51 18.53 -0.26
C GLY A 238 18.18 18.57 0.51
N GLY A 239 17.79 17.53 1.23
CA GLY A 239 16.46 17.41 1.85
C GLY A 239 15.32 17.16 0.85
N TRP A 240 15.64 16.69 -0.36
CA TRP A 240 14.66 16.49 -1.42
C TRP A 240 15.02 15.24 -2.20
N TRP A 241 14.59 14.08 -1.70
CA TRP A 241 14.11 13.06 -2.60
C TRP A 241 13.12 13.72 -3.56
N ARG A 242 13.51 13.88 -4.84
CA ARG A 242 12.71 14.57 -5.87
C ARG A 242 11.46 13.77 -6.28
N GLY A 243 10.93 12.97 -5.36
CA GLY A 243 9.87 11.99 -5.55
C GLY A 243 10.06 10.76 -4.63
N PRO A 244 9.11 9.82 -4.67
CA PRO A 244 9.09 8.68 -3.76
C PRO A 244 10.08 7.58 -4.18
N ILE A 245 11.29 7.58 -3.63
CA ILE A 245 12.35 6.63 -4.00
C ILE A 245 12.10 5.19 -3.58
N SER A 246 11.31 4.99 -2.51
CA SER A 246 10.88 3.67 -2.08
C SER A 246 9.89 3.05 -3.07
N LEU A 247 9.26 3.89 -3.90
CA LEU A 247 8.33 3.49 -4.92
C LEU A 247 9.01 3.24 -6.26
N VAL A 248 9.78 4.20 -6.77
CA VAL A 248 10.28 4.23 -8.15
C VAL A 248 11.34 3.15 -8.42
N ASP A 249 11.15 2.34 -9.48
CA ASP A 249 12.04 1.23 -9.84
C ASP A 249 13.50 1.62 -10.01
N ASP A 250 13.78 2.76 -10.65
CA ASP A 250 15.16 3.22 -10.89
C ASP A 250 15.89 3.58 -9.58
N CYS A 251 15.12 4.02 -8.57
CA CYS A 251 15.64 4.39 -7.25
C CYS A 251 15.58 3.22 -6.26
N HIS A 252 14.81 2.18 -6.54
CA HIS A 252 14.56 1.09 -5.60
C HIS A 252 15.83 0.30 -5.20
N PRO A 253 16.80 0.04 -6.11
CA PRO A 253 18.09 -0.55 -5.72
C PRO A 253 18.82 0.32 -4.70
N ILE A 254 18.89 1.64 -4.91
CA ILE A 254 19.54 2.60 -4.00
C ILE A 254 18.80 2.64 -2.66
N PHE A 255 17.46 2.68 -2.69
CA PHE A 255 16.64 2.60 -1.48
C PHE A 255 16.94 1.34 -0.66
N LYS A 256 17.05 0.19 -1.33
CA LYS A 256 17.43 -1.06 -0.67
C LYS A 256 18.84 -0.99 -0.13
N ASP A 257 19.78 -0.45 -0.90
CA ASP A 257 21.20 -0.28 -0.55
C ASP A 257 21.36 0.50 0.76
N ILE A 258 20.75 1.69 0.84
CA ILE A 258 20.71 2.55 2.04
C ILE A 258 20.22 1.80 3.28
N LEU A 259 19.29 0.86 3.10
CA LEU A 259 18.71 0.09 4.19
C LEU A 259 19.52 -1.13 4.60
N ILE A 260 20.37 -1.68 3.74
CA ILE A 260 21.08 -2.94 4.03
C ILE A 260 22.57 -2.74 4.21
N ASN A 261 23.14 -1.68 3.62
CA ASN A 261 24.56 -1.39 3.65
C ASN A 261 24.84 -0.25 4.61
N ALA A 262 25.37 -0.63 5.78
CA ALA A 262 25.73 0.33 6.81
C ALA A 262 26.79 1.33 6.34
N GLU A 263 27.58 1.04 5.31
CA GLU A 263 28.59 1.95 4.74
C GLU A 263 27.99 3.21 4.10
N ASP A 264 26.77 3.11 3.58
CA ASP A 264 26.02 4.26 3.03
C ASP A 264 25.26 5.03 4.12
N THR A 265 25.25 4.48 5.34
CA THR A 265 24.78 5.17 6.54
C THR A 265 26.00 5.64 7.34
N ILE A 266 25.89 6.67 8.17
CA ILE A 266 27.00 7.08 9.08
C ILE A 266 27.16 6.06 10.24
N GLY A 267 26.59 4.86 10.11
CA GLY A 267 26.41 3.91 11.17
C GLY A 267 27.61 3.00 11.43
N GLU A 268 27.83 2.68 12.71
CA GLU A 268 28.91 1.78 13.15
C GLU A 268 28.45 0.32 13.29
N ARG A 269 27.15 0.05 13.13
CA ARG A 269 26.53 -1.26 13.41
C ARG A 269 26.01 -1.94 12.14
N TRP A 270 26.29 -3.24 12.06
CA TRP A 270 25.72 -4.14 11.08
C TRP A 270 24.46 -4.80 11.64
N VAL A 271 23.39 -4.79 10.87
CA VAL A 271 22.10 -5.37 11.24
C VAL A 271 21.73 -6.42 10.21
N PRO A 272 21.15 -7.56 10.64
CA PRO A 272 20.62 -8.54 9.71
C PRO A 272 19.60 -7.90 8.75
N VAL A 273 19.72 -8.20 7.46
CA VAL A 273 18.82 -7.65 6.42
C VAL A 273 17.35 -7.88 6.78
N ASP A 274 17.02 -9.01 7.41
CA ASP A 274 15.67 -9.35 7.83
C ASP A 274 15.14 -8.53 9.01
N GLU A 275 15.94 -7.70 9.69
CA GLU A 275 15.44 -6.78 10.73
C GLU A 275 14.95 -5.44 10.15
N VAL A 276 15.55 -4.99 9.05
CA VAL A 276 15.27 -3.67 8.42
C VAL A 276 14.51 -3.80 7.09
N TRP A 277 14.67 -4.94 6.44
CA TRP A 277 14.11 -5.27 5.13
C TRP A 277 13.34 -6.60 5.21
N TYR A 278 12.48 -6.78 4.23
CA TYR A 278 11.98 -8.10 3.87
C TYR A 278 11.72 -8.07 2.38
N ASP A 279 12.07 -9.17 1.73
CA ASP A 279 11.67 -9.39 0.36
C ASP A 279 10.17 -9.54 0.37
N THR A 280 9.51 -8.48 -0.08
CA THR A 280 8.17 -8.66 -0.59
C THR A 280 8.31 -9.36 -1.92
N SER A 281 7.49 -10.38 -2.15
CA SER A 281 7.29 -10.94 -3.47
C SER A 281 6.65 -9.86 -4.35
N ASP A 282 7.41 -8.80 -4.66
CA ASP A 282 7.08 -7.86 -5.72
C ASP A 282 7.01 -8.61 -7.07
N GLY A 283 7.47 -9.87 -7.11
CA GLY A 283 7.33 -10.85 -8.19
C GLY A 283 6.10 -11.78 -8.11
N GLU A 284 5.11 -11.55 -7.25
CA GLU A 284 3.76 -12.14 -7.40
C GLU A 284 2.91 -11.38 -8.44
N ILE A 285 3.55 -10.58 -9.29
CA ILE A 285 2.97 -10.16 -10.56
C ILE A 285 3.05 -11.38 -11.47
N MET A 286 1.95 -12.12 -11.54
CA MET A 286 1.81 -13.23 -12.47
C MET A 286 2.04 -12.75 -13.91
N ASP A 287 2.95 -13.42 -14.61
CA ASP A 287 2.99 -13.50 -16.08
C ASP A 287 1.64 -13.92 -16.67
#